data_AF-A0A1X7DXD9-F1
#
_entry.id   AF-A0A1X7DXD9-F1
#
_cell.length_a   1.000
_cell.length_b   1.000
_cell.length_c   1.000
_cell.angle_alpha   90.00
_cell.angle_beta   90.00
_cell.angle_gamma   90.00
#
_symmetry.space_group_name_H-M   'P 1'
#
loop_
_entity.id
_entity.type
_entity.pdbx_description
1 polymer ?
#
loop_
_entity_poly.entity_id
_entity_poly.type
_entity_poly.pdbx_seq_one_letter_code
_entity_poly.pdbx_strand_id
1 'polypeptide(L)' 'AGASNGPTEAVNGVIETMRRVARGFRNFDNYRLRALLAAGGHRPWRKTPTHAHL' A
#
# COMPACT_ATOMS: atom_id res chain seq x y z
N ALA A 1 -23.23 27.10 4.24
CA ALA A 1 -22.15 26.42 4.99
C ALA A 1 -21.33 25.63 3.98
N GLY A 2 -20.05 25.98 3.82
CA GLY A 2 -19.19 25.47 2.76
C GLY A 2 -18.65 24.07 3.05
N ALA A 3 -18.51 23.24 2.02
CA ALA A 3 -17.89 21.92 2.14
C ALA A 3 -16.43 22.04 2.61
N SER A 4 -16.02 21.19 3.54
CA SER A 4 -14.65 21.13 4.05
C SER A 4 -13.75 20.30 3.13
N ASN A 5 -12.53 20.77 2.87
CA ASN A 5 -11.52 20.05 2.09
C ASN A 5 -10.84 18.88 2.82
N GLY A 6 -11.19 18.65 4.09
CA GLY A 6 -10.58 17.62 4.93
C GLY A 6 -10.46 16.22 4.29
N PRO A 7 -11.48 15.70 3.57
CA PRO A 7 -11.36 14.42 2.88
C PRO A 7 -10.26 14.41 1.81
N THR A 8 -10.11 15.50 1.06
CA THR A 8 -9.08 15.65 0.03
C THR A 8 -7.68 15.71 0.65
N GLU A 9 -7.53 16.43 1.76
CA GLU A 9 -6.27 16.56 2.49
C GLU A 9 -5.84 15.21 3.09
N ALA A 10 -6.79 14.45 3.64
CA ALA A 10 -6.53 13.10 4.15
C ALA A 10 -6.00 12.16 3.06
N VAL A 11 -6.60 12.19 1.86
CA VAL A 11 -6.13 11.40 0.71
C VAL A 11 -4.74 11.85 0.25
N ASN A 12 -4.47 13.16 0.20
CA ASN A 12 -3.15 13.68 -0.15
C ASN A 12 -2.07 13.22 0.84
N GLY A 13 -2.36 13.18 2.14
CA GLY A 13 -1.45 12.68 3.17
C GLY A 13 -1.07 11.20 2.97
N VAL A 14 -2.05 10.36 2.58
CA VAL A 14 -1.80 8.94 2.25
C VAL A 14 -0.91 8.81 1.01
N ILE A 15 -1.19 9.58 -0.04
CA ILE A 15 -0.41 9.57 -1.28
C ILE A 15 1.03 10.03 -1.03
N GLU A 16 1.24 11.07 -0.23
CA GLU A 16 2.58 11.52 0.12
C GLU A 16 3.35 10.45 0.90
N THR A 17 2.71 9.83 1.89
CA THR A 17 3.30 8.75 2.68
C THR A 17 3.73 7.58 1.79
N MET A 18 2.86 7.18 0.86
CA MET A 18 3.14 6.13 -0.12
C MET A 18 4.37 6.46 -0.98
N ARG A 19 4.49 7.71 -1.45
CA ARG A 19 5.66 8.15 -2.23
C ARG A 19 6.95 8.14 -1.40
N ARG A 20 6.89 8.49 -0.12
CA ARG A 20 8.05 8.43 0.78
C ARG A 20 8.51 6.98 0.98
N VAL A 21 7.57 6.08 1.23
CA VAL A 21 7.81 4.64 1.31
C VAL A 21 8.39 4.10 0.00
N ALA A 22 7.96 4.68 -1.13
CA ALA A 22 8.38 4.28 -2.47
C ALA A 22 9.81 4.69 -2.89
N ARG A 23 10.49 5.56 -2.12
CA ARG A 23 11.83 6.03 -2.51
C ARG A 23 12.87 4.91 -2.38
N GLY A 24 13.70 4.75 -3.42
CA GLY A 24 14.76 3.74 -3.48
C GLY A 24 14.30 2.34 -3.89
N PHE A 25 13.14 2.22 -4.56
CA PHE A 25 12.64 0.93 -4.99
C PHE A 25 13.49 0.28 -6.09
N ARG A 26 13.97 -0.93 -5.78
CA ARG A 26 14.65 -1.83 -6.73
C ARG A 26 14.01 -3.21 -6.82
N ASN A 27 13.06 -3.53 -5.94
CA ASN A 27 12.41 -4.84 -5.85
C ASN A 27 10.93 -4.69 -5.45
N PHE A 28 10.04 -5.33 -6.21
CA PHE A 28 8.58 -5.23 -6.07
C PHE A 28 8.04 -5.82 -4.76
N ASP A 29 8.62 -6.91 -4.25
CA ASP A 29 8.18 -7.55 -3.01
C ASP A 29 8.36 -6.62 -1.80
N ASN A 30 9.51 -5.94 -1.75
CA ASN A 30 9.79 -4.95 -0.71
C ASN A 30 8.83 -3.75 -0.77
N TYR A 31 8.39 -3.35 -1.97
CA TYR A 31 7.42 -2.26 -2.15
C TYR A 31 6.09 -2.64 -1.57
N ARG A 32 5.66 -3.82 -1.94
CA ARG A 32 4.38 -4.34 -1.54
C ARG A 32 4.29 -4.53 -0.03
N LEU A 33 5.33 -5.07 0.61
CA LEU A 33 5.40 -5.19 2.07
C LEU A 33 5.29 -3.84 2.78
N ARG A 34 6.05 -2.83 2.34
CA ARG A 34 6.00 -1.51 2.98
C ARG A 34 4.69 -0.77 2.73
N ALA A 35 4.12 -0.90 1.53
CA ALA A 35 2.80 -0.36 1.20
C ALA A 35 1.69 -0.98 2.07
N LEU A 36 1.74 -2.30 2.27
CA LEU A 36 0.80 -3.00 3.13
C LEU A 36 0.95 -2.57 4.59
N LEU A 37 2.17 -2.49 5.10
CA LEU A 37 2.43 -2.02 6.46
C LEU A 37 1.94 -0.58 6.67
N ALA A 38 2.20 0.32 5.72
CA ALA A 38 1.74 1.71 5.77
C ALA A 38 0.21 1.83 5.73
N ALA A 39 -0.48 0.87 5.11
CA ALA A 39 -1.94 0.80 5.06
C ALA A 39 -2.57 -0.04 6.20
N GLY A 40 -1.78 -0.52 7.18
CA GLY A 40 -2.27 -1.39 8.26
C GLY A 40 -2.58 -2.84 7.81
N GLY A 41 -2.18 -3.22 6.61
CA GLY A 41 -2.40 -4.53 6.02
C GLY A 41 -1.41 -5.58 6.53
N HIS A 42 -1.76 -6.28 7.61
CA HIS A 42 -1.00 -7.47 8.07
C HIS A 42 -1.42 -8.76 7.32
N ARG A 43 -2.22 -8.65 6.26
CA ARG A 43 -2.82 -9.82 5.60
C ARG A 43 -1.77 -10.53 4.75
N PRO A 44 -1.56 -11.85 4.93
CA PRO A 44 -0.67 -12.61 4.07
C PRO A 44 -1.12 -12.45 2.62
N TRP A 45 -0.15 -12.23 1.73
CA TRP A 45 -0.46 -12.26 0.30
C TRP A 45 -0.96 -13.64 -0.08
N ARG A 46 -1.83 -13.71 -1.10
CA ARG A 46 -2.17 -14.95 -1.78
C ARG A 46 -0.86 -15.72 -2.03
N LYS A 47 -0.66 -16.83 -1.33
CA LYS A 47 0.21 -17.88 -1.86
C LYS A 47 -0.51 -18.40 -3.10
N THR A 48 0.17 -18.37 -4.24
CA THR A 48 -0.28 -19.03 -5.46
C THR A 48 -0.80 -20.42 -5.07
N PRO A 49 -2.01 -20.85 -5.49
CA PRO A 49 -2.38 -22.24 -5.33
C PRO A 49 -1.33 -23.05 -6.07
N THR A 50 -0.54 -23.81 -5.32
CA THR A 50 0.31 -24.85 -5.89
C THR A 50 -0.64 -25.73 -6.70
N HIS A 51 -0.57 -25.67 -8.03
CA HIS A 51 -1.18 -26.69 -8.87
C HIS A 51 -0.35 -27.94 -8.64
N ALA A 52 -0.64 -28.64 -7.54
CA ALA A 52 -0.17 -29.99 -7.35
C ALA A 52 -0.81 -30.80 -8.47
N HIS A 53 0.05 -31.21 -9.41
CA HIS A 53 -0.29 -32.15 -10.45
C HIS A 53 -1.03 -33.35 -9.84
N LEU A 54 -2.30 -33.49 -10.19
CA LEU A 54 -3.04 -34.75 -10.24
C LEU A 54 -3.87 -34.72 -11.53
#